data_AF-A0A968Y513-F1
#
_entry.id   AF-A0A968Y513-F1
#
_cell.length_a   1.000
_cell.length_b   1.000
_cell.length_c   1.000
_cell.angle_alpha   90.00
_cell.angle_beta   90.00
_cell.angle_gamma   90.00
#
_symmetry.space_group_name_H-M   'P 1'
#
loop_
_entity.id
_entity.type
_entity.pdbx_description
1 polymer ?
#
loop_
_entity_poly.entity_id
_entity_poly.type
_entity_poly.pdbx_seq_one_letter_code
_entity_poly.pdbx_strand_id
1 'polypeptide(L)'
;MANIIGTPNNDLLEGTIDSDTLTGLAGNDTLYGRDGDDLLDGGSGADKMSGGNGNDLYIVDNISDAVTENAAEGIDRVESTVSYTLGANLEDLHLKGTDAIEWQ
;
A
#
# COMPACT_ATOMS: atom_id res chain seq x y z
N MET A 1 2.77 -8.79 -13.59
CA MET A 1 2.88 -7.33 -13.76
C MET A 1 1.75 -6.77 -14.59
N ALA A 2 0.70 -6.45 -13.87
CA ALA A 2 -0.44 -5.64 -14.22
C ALA A 2 -0.27 -4.24 -13.60
N ASN A 3 -0.88 -3.26 -14.26
CA ASN A 3 -1.10 -1.93 -13.71
C ASN A 3 -2.60 -1.74 -13.60
N ILE A 4 -3.11 -1.75 -12.37
CA ILE A 4 -4.53 -1.75 -12.04
C ILE A 4 -4.86 -0.40 -11.43
N ILE A 5 -5.73 0.34 -12.10
CA ILE A 5 -6.14 1.68 -11.67
C ILE A 5 -7.65 1.65 -11.45
N GLY A 6 -8.07 2.07 -10.26
CA GLY A 6 -9.46 2.23 -9.88
C GLY A 6 -10.11 3.45 -10.52
N THR A 7 -11.15 3.93 -9.85
CA THR A 7 -11.96 5.09 -10.20
C THR A 7 -11.97 6.06 -9.03
N PRO A 8 -12.59 7.24 -9.17
CA PRO A 8 -12.77 8.15 -8.02
C PRO A 8 -13.86 7.71 -7.01
N ASN A 9 -14.27 6.44 -7.00
CA ASN A 9 -15.25 5.88 -6.07
C ASN A 9 -14.61 4.72 -5.30
N ASN A 10 -15.32 4.20 -4.30
CA ASN A 10 -14.89 3.01 -3.58
C ASN A 10 -14.79 1.80 -4.50
N ASP A 11 -13.57 1.28 -4.65
CA ASP A 11 -13.22 0.19 -5.53
C ASP A 11 -12.67 -1.02 -4.76
N LEU A 12 -12.80 -2.18 -5.42
CA LEU A 12 -12.15 -3.43 -5.03
C LEU A 12 -11.15 -3.78 -6.12
N LEU A 13 -9.86 -3.67 -5.79
CA LEU A 13 -8.77 -3.96 -6.71
C LEU A 13 -8.08 -5.26 -6.28
N GLU A 14 -7.92 -6.18 -7.23
CA GLU A 14 -7.25 -7.47 -7.01
C GLU A 14 -6.13 -7.63 -8.03
N GLY A 15 -4.90 -7.79 -7.52
CA GLY A 15 -3.71 -8.15 -8.27
C GLY A 15 -3.72 -9.61 -8.74
N THR A 16 -2.57 -10.04 -9.23
CA THR A 16 -2.35 -11.32 -9.89
C THR A 16 -1.54 -12.27 -9.01
N ILE A 17 -0.55 -12.97 -9.55
CA ILE A 17 0.41 -13.76 -8.77
C ILE A 17 1.85 -13.29 -9.05
N ASP A 18 1.95 -12.22 -9.82
CA ASP A 18 3.19 -11.56 -10.21
C ASP A 18 3.17 -10.18 -9.55
N SER A 19 4.35 -9.57 -9.40
CA SER A 19 4.48 -8.17 -8.99
C SER A 19 3.60 -7.23 -9.83
N ASP A 20 2.78 -6.44 -9.17
CA ASP A 20 1.76 -5.56 -9.74
C ASP A 20 1.83 -4.13 -9.15
N THR A 21 1.08 -3.21 -9.76
CA THR A 21 0.87 -1.87 -9.23
C THR A 21 -0.63 -1.62 -9.15
N LEU A 22 -1.14 -1.33 -7.96
CA LEU A 22 -2.54 -1.07 -7.67
C LEU A 22 -2.69 0.37 -7.20
N THR A 23 -3.54 1.15 -7.89
CA THR A 23 -3.82 2.55 -7.55
C THR A 23 -5.33 2.77 -7.40
N GLY A 24 -5.80 3.08 -6.20
CA GLY A 24 -7.21 3.31 -5.86
C GLY A 24 -7.76 4.64 -6.39
N LEU A 25 -6.96 5.71 -6.29
CA LEU A 25 -7.29 7.10 -6.60
C LEU A 25 -8.03 7.82 -5.48
N ALA A 26 -9.36 7.80 -5.50
CA ALA A 26 -10.16 8.51 -4.51
C ALA A 26 -11.34 7.64 -4.11
N GLY A 27 -11.76 7.70 -2.85
CA GLY A 27 -12.77 6.79 -2.33
C GLY A 27 -12.18 5.97 -1.21
N ASN A 28 -12.99 5.08 -0.61
CA ASN A 28 -12.50 4.15 0.38
C ASN A 28 -12.35 2.78 -0.29
N ASP A 29 -11.13 2.47 -0.69
CA ASP A 29 -10.80 1.35 -1.54
C ASP A 29 -10.33 0.14 -0.74
N THR A 30 -10.38 -1.02 -1.39
CA THR A 30 -9.80 -2.26 -0.87
C THR A 30 -8.90 -2.85 -1.94
N LEU A 31 -7.60 -2.93 -1.64
CA LEU A 31 -6.56 -3.41 -2.54
C LEU A 31 -5.99 -4.73 -1.99
N TYR A 32 -5.96 -5.75 -2.85
CA TYR A 32 -5.33 -7.04 -2.59
C TYR A 32 -4.24 -7.32 -3.63
N GLY A 33 -2.97 -7.35 -3.22
CA GLY A 33 -1.82 -7.63 -4.08
C GLY A 33 -1.75 -9.11 -4.53
N ARG A 34 -1.85 -10.00 -3.53
CA ARG A 34 -1.79 -11.48 -3.57
C ARG A 34 -0.37 -12.05 -3.47
N ASP A 35 0.23 -12.47 -4.58
CA ASP A 35 1.61 -12.97 -4.60
C ASP A 35 2.42 -12.05 -5.51
N GLY A 36 3.71 -11.88 -5.20
CA GLY A 36 4.62 -11.00 -5.91
C GLY A 36 4.95 -9.75 -5.12
N ASP A 37 6.06 -9.08 -5.48
CA ASP A 37 6.42 -7.80 -4.85
C ASP A 37 5.54 -6.68 -5.43
N ASP A 38 4.55 -6.20 -4.69
CA ASP A 38 3.51 -5.29 -5.15
C ASP A 38 3.72 -3.84 -4.67
N LEU A 39 3.18 -2.89 -5.44
CA LEU A 39 3.00 -1.50 -5.01
C LEU A 39 1.50 -1.22 -4.85
N LEU A 40 1.09 -0.91 -3.63
CA LEU A 40 -0.28 -0.60 -3.27
C LEU A 40 -0.39 0.88 -2.84
N ASP A 41 -1.17 1.64 -3.60
CA ASP A 41 -1.49 3.04 -3.34
C ASP A 41 -3.02 3.23 -3.34
N GLY A 42 -3.62 3.38 -2.16
CA GLY A 42 -5.06 3.68 -2.06
C GLY A 42 -5.43 5.04 -2.64
N GLY A 43 -4.49 5.99 -2.63
CA GLY A 43 -4.77 7.38 -2.90
C GLY A 43 -5.56 8.03 -1.76
N SER A 44 -6.42 8.99 -2.08
CA SER A 44 -7.14 9.73 -1.06
C SER A 44 -8.37 8.98 -0.55
N GLY A 45 -8.43 8.74 0.75
CA GLY A 45 -9.62 8.17 1.38
C GLY A 45 -9.26 7.39 2.62
N ALA A 46 -10.12 6.47 3.03
CA ALA A 46 -9.80 5.54 4.11
C ALA A 46 -9.71 4.13 3.52
N ASP A 47 -8.50 3.73 3.16
CA ASP A 47 -8.26 2.56 2.33
C ASP A 47 -7.82 1.35 3.13
N LYS A 48 -8.02 0.17 2.55
CA LYS A 48 -7.55 -1.10 3.09
C LYS A 48 -6.62 -1.76 2.10
N MET A 49 -5.40 -2.03 2.51
CA MET A 49 -4.37 -2.61 1.66
C MET A 49 -3.80 -3.87 2.30
N SER A 50 -3.66 -4.93 1.51
CA SER A 50 -2.99 -6.17 1.86
C SER A 50 -2.25 -6.65 0.62
N GLY A 51 -0.93 -6.80 0.72
CA GLY A 51 -0.07 -7.17 -0.41
C GLY A 51 0.09 -8.68 -0.49
N GLY A 52 0.15 -9.38 0.63
CA GLY A 52 0.26 -10.84 0.64
C GLY A 52 1.71 -11.28 0.44
N ASN A 53 1.94 -12.41 -0.24
CA ASN A 53 3.29 -12.95 -0.34
C ASN A 53 4.16 -12.09 -1.25
N GLY A 54 5.27 -11.57 -0.76
CA GLY A 54 6.13 -10.68 -1.52
C GLY A 54 6.77 -9.65 -0.60
N ASN A 55 7.72 -8.88 -1.12
CA ASN A 55 8.19 -7.69 -0.42
C ASN A 55 7.43 -6.48 -0.98
N ASP A 56 6.38 -6.09 -0.27
CA ASP A 56 5.43 -5.11 -0.76
C ASP A 56 5.76 -3.69 -0.31
N LEU A 57 5.23 -2.74 -1.08
CA LEU A 57 5.30 -1.31 -0.80
C LEU A 57 3.90 -0.72 -0.67
N TYR A 58 3.60 -0.22 0.52
CA TYR A 58 2.35 0.49 0.83
C TYR A 58 2.57 1.99 0.87
N ILE A 59 1.75 2.74 0.13
CA ILE A 59 1.68 4.20 0.22
C ILE A 59 0.54 4.57 1.18
N VAL A 60 0.88 5.16 2.31
CA VAL A 60 -0.09 5.63 3.31
C VAL A 60 -0.13 7.15 3.32
N ASP A 61 -1.22 7.72 2.84
CA ASP A 61 -1.41 9.17 2.78
C ASP A 61 -2.54 9.68 3.68
N ASN A 62 -3.36 8.77 4.21
CA ASN A 62 -4.43 9.08 5.14
C ASN A 62 -4.23 8.36 6.46
N ILE A 63 -4.51 9.06 7.57
CA ILE A 63 -4.42 8.46 8.91
C ILE A 63 -5.44 7.32 9.13
N SER A 64 -6.44 7.22 8.27
CA SER A 64 -7.48 6.19 8.32
C SER A 64 -7.15 4.98 7.44
N ASP A 65 -6.04 4.98 6.72
CA ASP A 65 -5.60 3.82 5.95
C ASP A 65 -5.19 2.68 6.87
N ALA A 66 -5.51 1.46 6.45
CA ALA A 66 -5.20 0.25 7.16
C ALA A 66 -4.38 -0.69 6.27
N VAL A 67 -3.17 -1.03 6.71
CA VAL A 67 -2.32 -2.06 6.09
C VAL A 67 -2.42 -3.33 6.92
N THR A 68 -2.61 -4.48 6.25
CA THR A 68 -2.71 -5.80 6.90
C THR A 68 -1.82 -6.80 6.19
N GLU A 69 -0.87 -7.36 6.94
CA GLU A 69 0.07 -8.41 6.49
C GLU A 69 0.08 -9.59 7.45
N ASN A 70 0.28 -10.81 6.93
CA ASN A 70 0.45 -12.01 7.75
C ASN A 70 1.93 -12.33 7.97
N ALA A 71 2.18 -13.23 8.93
CA ALA A 71 3.53 -13.65 9.22
C ALA A 71 4.12 -14.49 8.07
N ALA A 72 5.39 -14.24 7.75
CA ALA A 72 6.16 -14.94 6.72
C ALA A 72 5.68 -14.72 5.28
N GLU A 73 5.05 -13.57 5.01
CA GLU A 73 4.68 -13.16 3.66
C GLU A 73 5.77 -12.32 2.97
N GLY A 74 6.64 -11.62 3.73
CA GLY A 74 7.88 -11.05 3.17
C GLY A 74 8.58 -10.08 4.11
N ILE A 75 9.26 -9.10 3.51
CA ILE A 75 9.81 -7.92 4.19
C ILE A 75 9.13 -6.69 3.57
N ASP A 76 8.23 -6.11 4.34
CA ASP A 76 7.28 -5.15 3.82
C ASP A 76 7.59 -3.73 4.28
N ARG A 77 7.37 -2.77 3.38
CA ARG A 77 7.67 -1.37 3.62
C ARG A 77 6.42 -0.51 3.52
N VAL A 78 6.24 0.35 4.51
CA VAL A 78 5.30 1.47 4.45
C VAL A 78 6.05 2.76 4.15
N GLU A 79 5.61 3.46 3.11
CA GLU A 79 5.96 4.85 2.86
C GLU A 79 4.78 5.73 3.25
N SER A 80 4.95 6.55 4.29
CA SER A 80 3.86 7.36 4.84
C SER A 80 4.15 8.86 4.79
N THR A 81 3.15 9.63 4.35
CA THR A 81 3.16 11.11 4.45
C THR A 81 2.44 11.63 5.70
N VAL A 82 1.72 10.76 6.40
CA VAL A 82 1.11 11.02 7.72
C VAL A 82 1.92 10.37 8.85
N SER A 83 1.58 10.72 10.10
CA SER A 83 2.11 9.97 11.25
C SER A 83 1.58 8.54 11.21
N TYR A 84 2.49 7.58 11.18
CA TYR A 84 2.16 6.16 11.08
C TYR A 84 2.94 5.35 12.09
N THR A 85 2.34 4.26 12.57
CA THR A 85 3.00 3.26 13.43
C THR A 85 2.83 1.91 12.75
N LEU A 86 3.93 1.20 12.54
CA LEU A 86 3.88 -0.11 11.89
C LEU A 86 2.98 -1.08 12.65
N GLY A 87 2.11 -1.75 11.89
CA GLY A 87 1.34 -2.90 12.32
C GLY A 87 2.22 -4.14 12.50
N ALA A 88 1.59 -5.27 12.80
CA ALA A 88 2.29 -6.55 12.83
C ALA A 88 2.76 -6.92 11.40
N ASN A 89 3.92 -7.60 11.32
CA ASN A 89 4.49 -8.11 10.07
C ASN A 89 4.78 -7.02 9.02
N LEU A 90 5.03 -5.79 9.47
CA LEU A 90 5.62 -4.75 8.64
C LEU A 90 6.99 -4.43 9.23
N GLU A 91 8.02 -4.46 8.39
CA GLU A 91 9.42 -4.43 8.83
C GLU A 91 10.07 -3.06 8.66
N ASP A 92 9.60 -2.27 7.68
CA ASP A 92 10.21 -0.99 7.32
C ASP A 92 9.19 0.15 7.24
N LEU A 93 9.55 1.31 7.82
CA LEU A 93 8.74 2.53 7.78
C LEU A 93 9.59 3.71 7.33
N HIS A 94 9.22 4.25 6.18
CA HIS A 94 9.77 5.48 5.65
C HIS A 94 8.74 6.61 5.80
N LEU A 95 8.92 7.45 6.81
CA LEU A 95 8.13 8.68 6.96
C LEU A 95 8.69 9.74 6.02
N LYS A 96 7.99 10.00 4.90
CA LYS A 96 8.41 11.01 3.92
C LYS A 96 8.17 12.44 4.40
N GLY A 97 7.31 12.64 5.41
CA GLY A 97 6.94 13.97 5.91
C GLY A 97 6.24 14.84 4.85
N THR A 98 5.88 16.07 5.22
CA THR A 98 5.32 17.06 4.28
C THR A 98 6.39 17.85 3.52
N ASP A 99 7.67 17.67 3.89
CA ASP A 99 8.79 18.29 3.20
C ASP A 99 9.53 17.20 2.42
N ALA A 100 9.61 17.39 1.10
CA ALA A 100 10.36 16.52 0.21
C ALA A 100 11.74 16.20 0.80
N ILE A 101 11.97 14.94 1.16
CA ILE A 101 13.32 14.44 1.38
C ILE A 101 13.94 14.25 -0.02
N GLU A 102 14.48 15.34 -0.56
CA GLU A 102 15.38 15.24 -1.71
C GLU A 102 16.66 14.54 -1.26
N TRP A 103 16.88 13.34 -1.76
CA TRP A 103 18.18 12.68 -1.70
C TRP A 103 19.13 13.41 -2.66
N GLN A 104 20.19 14.04 -2.13
CA GLN A 104 21.34 14.47 -2.93
C GLN A 104 22.21 13.28 -3.33
#